data_AF-A0A7Y5QZ86-F1
#
_entry.id   AF-A0A7Y5QZ86-F1
#
_cell.length_a   1.000
_cell.length_b   1.000
_cell.length_c   1.000
_cell.angle_alpha   90.00
_cell.angle_beta   90.00
_cell.angle_gamma   90.00
#
_symmetry.space_group_name_H-M   'P 1'
#
loop_
_entity.id
_entity.type
_entity.pdbx_description
1 polymer ?
#
loop_
_entity_poly.entity_id
_entity_poly.type
_entity_poly.pdbx_seq_one_letter_code
_entity_poly.pdbx_strand_id
1 'polypeptide(L)' 'MPIAIFDPFSGISGDMTLGALLDVGLSADWLRALPATLGLEDIGVRIRDVRRGEIACRKVDFDIPPQPHGRGIREIRAL' A
#
# COMPACT_ATOMS: atom_id res chain seq x y z
N MET A 1 -11.22 -11.72 -18.09
CA MET A 1 -10.20 -11.95 -17.06
C MET A 1 -9.36 -10.68 -16.95
N PRO A 2 -9.51 -9.88 -15.89
CA PRO A 2 -8.67 -8.71 -15.68
C PRO A 2 -7.23 -9.15 -15.31
N ILE A 3 -6.22 -8.46 -15.83
CA ILE A 3 -4.80 -8.79 -15.65
C ILE A 3 -4.04 -7.50 -15.37
N ALA A 4 -3.20 -7.52 -14.33
CA ALA A 4 -2.28 -6.42 -14.03
C ALA A 4 -0.94 -6.74 -14.70
N ILE A 5 -0.52 -5.91 -15.66
CA ILE A 5 0.77 -6.04 -16.32
C ILE A 5 1.75 -5.09 -15.64
N PHE A 6 2.84 -5.63 -15.12
CA PHE A 6 3.91 -4.84 -14.52
C PHE A 6 5.11 -4.78 -15.48
N ASP A 7 5.33 -3.62 -16.08
CA ASP A 7 6.52 -3.29 -16.87
C ASP A 7 7.16 -1.97 -16.43
N PRO A 8 7.63 -1.86 -15.15
CA PRO A 8 8.21 -0.63 -14.67
C PRO A 8 9.69 -0.51 -15.03
N PHE A 9 10.09 0.63 -15.61
CA PHE A 9 11.50 0.93 -15.89
C PHE A 9 12.38 1.07 -14.62
N SER A 10 11.80 1.57 -13.53
CA SER A 10 12.53 1.85 -12.26
C SER A 10 11.87 1.20 -11.03
N GLY A 11 11.11 0.13 -11.23
CA GLY A 11 10.30 -0.49 -10.18
C GLY A 11 8.96 0.20 -9.92
N ILE A 12 8.13 -0.45 -9.10
CA ILE A 12 6.79 0.01 -8.72
C ILE A 12 6.70 0.04 -7.19
N SER A 13 6.14 1.12 -6.63
CA SER A 13 5.91 1.22 -5.19
C SER A 13 4.75 0.32 -4.75
N GLY A 14 4.79 -0.13 -3.49
CA GLY A 14 3.78 -1.04 -2.96
C GLY A 14 2.36 -0.50 -3.02
N ASP A 15 2.15 0.81 -2.80
CA ASP A 15 0.82 1.43 -2.92
C ASP A 15 0.27 1.41 -4.36
N MET A 16 1.14 1.60 -5.36
CA MET A 16 0.78 1.47 -6.77
C MET A 16 0.46 0.02 -7.14
N THR A 17 1.24 -0.94 -6.64
CA THR A 17 0.95 -2.37 -6.84
C THR A 17 -0.41 -2.75 -6.27
N LEU A 18 -0.72 -2.32 -5.04
CA LEU A 18 -2.03 -2.57 -4.41
C LEU A 18 -3.16 -1.91 -5.19
N GLY A 19 -2.95 -0.69 -5.70
CA GLY A 19 -3.89 -0.02 -6.61
C GLY A 19 -4.21 -0.85 -7.85
N ALA A 20 -3.19 -1.35 -8.54
CA ALA A 20 -3.35 -2.21 -9.71
C ALA A 20 -4.09 -3.53 -9.37
N LEU A 21 -3.82 -4.13 -8.21
CA LEU A 21 -4.51 -5.34 -7.77
C LEU A 21 -6.00 -5.11 -7.51
N LEU A 22 -6.37 -3.96 -6.93
CA LEU A 22 -7.77 -3.56 -6.77
C LEU A 22 -8.47 -3.45 -8.13
N ASP A 23 -7.80 -2.89 -9.13
CA ASP A 23 -8.35 -2.73 -10.48
C ASP A 23 -8.59 -4.06 -11.20
N VAL A 24 -7.88 -5.11 -10.80
CA VAL A 24 -8.07 -6.47 -11.34
C VAL A 24 -8.87 -7.40 -10.43
N GLY A 25 -9.54 -6.86 -9.41
CA GLY A 25 -10.54 -7.58 -8.64
C GLY A 25 -10.15 -7.97 -7.23
N LEU A 26 -9.02 -7.47 -6.69
CA LEU A 26 -8.75 -7.59 -5.26
C LEU A 26 -9.87 -6.88 -4.47
N SER A 27 -10.38 -7.53 -3.43
CA SER A 27 -11.39 -6.94 -2.56
C SER A 27 -10.80 -5.79 -1.74
N ALA A 28 -11.44 -4.62 -1.82
CA ALA A 28 -11.10 -3.47 -0.98
C ALA A 28 -11.26 -3.78 0.51
N ASP A 29 -12.24 -4.59 0.88
CA ASP A 29 -12.49 -4.95 2.29
C ASP A 29 -11.45 -5.93 2.80
N TRP A 30 -10.99 -6.86 1.96
CA TRP A 30 -9.84 -7.69 2.28
C TRP A 30 -8.60 -6.83 2.55
N LEU A 31 -8.35 -5.83 1.71
CA LEU A 31 -7.21 -4.94 1.88
C LEU A 31 -7.31 -4.08 3.15
N ARG A 32 -8.52 -3.61 3.49
CA ARG A 32 -8.77 -2.87 4.74
C ARG A 32 -8.58 -3.73 5.99
N ALA A 33 -8.86 -5.02 5.92
CA ALA A 33 -8.67 -5.96 7.03
C ALA A 33 -7.20 -6.40 7.20
N LEU A 34 -6.38 -6.25 6.15
CA LEU A 34 -5.01 -6.75 6.11
C LEU A 34 -4.14 -6.31 7.32
N PRO A 35 -4.10 -5.03 7.74
CA PRO A 35 -3.25 -4.63 8.86
C PRO A 35 -3.54 -5.40 10.15
N ALA A 36 -4.83 -5.60 10.48
CA ALA A 36 -5.22 -6.38 11.65
C ALA A 36 -4.76 -7.84 11.55
N THR A 37 -4.83 -8.46 10.37
CA THR A 37 -4.35 -9.84 10.17
C THR A 37 -2.83 -9.98 10.32
N LEU A 38 -2.08 -8.89 10.18
CA LEU A 38 -0.63 -8.83 10.35
C LEU A 38 -0.21 -8.42 11.78
N GLY A 39 -1.16 -8.22 12.69
CA GLY A 39 -0.89 -7.70 14.04
C GLY A 39 -0.47 -6.22 14.05
N LEU A 40 -0.77 -5.49 12.98
CA LEU A 40 -0.52 -4.05 12.87
C LEU A 40 -1.78 -3.29 13.30
N GLU A 41 -2.01 -3.29 14.61
CA GLU A 41 -3.09 -2.53 15.23
C GLU A 41 -2.92 -1.02 14.96
N ASP A 42 -4.02 -0.29 14.96
CA ASP A 42 -4.09 1.16 14.68
C ASP A 42 -3.64 1.64 13.29
N ILE A 43 -3.32 0.74 12.36
CA ILE A 43 -3.06 1.10 10.96
C ILE A 43 -4.35 1.05 10.14
N GLY A 44 -4.78 2.22 9.64
CA GLY A 44 -5.92 2.35 8.72
C GLY A 44 -5.50 2.23 7.26
N VAL A 45 -6.41 1.75 6.40
CA VAL A 45 -6.20 1.73 4.93
C VAL A 45 -7.19 2.66 4.24
N ARG A 46 -6.68 3.62 3.48
CA ARG A 46 -7.46 4.52 2.62
C ARG A 46 -7.24 4.16 1.16
N ILE A 47 -8.34 3.96 0.44
CA ILE A 47 -8.34 3.72 -0.99
C ILE A 47 -9.07 4.88 -1.65
N ARG A 48 -8.45 5.49 -2.65
CA ARG A 48 -9.01 6.63 -3.37
C ARG A 48 -8.86 6.43 -4.87
N ASP A 49 -9.91 6.75 -5.61
CA ASP A 49 -9.79 6.98 -7.04
C ASP A 49 -9.05 8.30 -7.25
N VAL A 50 -8.00 8.26 -8.07
CA VAL A 50 -7.16 9.40 -8.38
C VAL A 50 -6.95 9.48 -9.88
N ARG A 51 -6.69 10.70 -10.37
CA ARG A 51 -6.21 10.93 -11.72
C ARG A 51 -4.80 11.54 -11.65
N ARG A 52 -3.84 10.91 -12.34
CA ARG A 52 -2.44 11.36 -12.44
C ARG A 52 -2.17 11.66 -13.91
N GLY A 53 -2.06 12.95 -14.26
CA GLY A 53 -2.19 13.37 -15.66
C GLY A 53 -3.56 12.95 -16.19
N GLU A 54 -3.60 12.20 -17.28
CA GLU A 54 -4.85 11.66 -17.86
C GLU A 54 -5.16 10.22 -17.44
N ILE A 55 -4.33 9.61 -16.60
CA ILE A 55 -4.46 8.20 -16.21
C ILE A 55 -5.30 8.12 -14.93
N ALA A 56 -6.42 7.38 -14.99
CA ALA A 56 -7.21 7.02 -13.82
C ALA A 56 -6.58 5.82 -13.11
N CYS A 57 -6.39 5.93 -11.80
CA CYS A 57 -5.76 4.91 -10.98
C CYS A 57 -6.46 4.82 -9.61
N ARG A 58 -6.24 3.73 -8.88
CA ARG A 58 -6.46 3.69 -7.44
C ARG A 58 -5.18 3.97 -6.68
N LYS A 59 -5.25 4.84 -5.68
CA LYS A 59 -4.18 5.09 -4.71
C LYS A 59 -4.55 4.46 -3.37
N VAL A 60 -3.62 3.69 -2.83
CA VAL A 60 -3.71 3.12 -1.49
C VAL A 60 -2.79 3.93 -0.57
N ASP A 61 -3.32 4.43 0.53
CA ASP A 61 -2.55 5.09 1.57
C ASP A 61 -2.82 4.39 2.90
N PHE A 62 -1.86 4.47 3.81
CA PHE A 62 -1.99 3.94 5.15
C PHE A 62 -2.00 5.09 6.15
N ASP A 63 -2.97 5.07 7.05
CA ASP A 63 -2.99 5.97 8.20
C ASP A 63 -2.17 5.31 9.30
N ILE A 64 -0.97 5.85 9.52
CA ILE A 64 0.02 5.31 10.44
C ILE A 64 0.08 6.24 11.67
N PRO A 65 -0.07 5.71 12.89
CA PRO A 65 0.05 6.52 14.10
C PRO A 65 1.46 7.13 14.20
N PRO A 66 1.62 8.27 14.90
CA PRO A 66 2.92 8.89 15.10
C PRO A 66 3.92 7.87 15.68
N GLN A 67 5.04 7.69 14.99
CA GLN A 67 6.14 6.85 15.44
C GLN A 67 7.35 7.72 15.77
N PRO A 68 8.22 7.31 16.72
CA PRO A 68 9.52 7.94 16.87
C PRO A 68 10.25 7.94 15.52
N HIS A 69 10.95 9.03 15.21
CA HIS A 69 11.77 9.10 13.99
C HIS A 69 12.72 7.89 13.96
N GLY A 70 12.83 7.29 12.77
CA GLY A 70 13.23 5.89 12.59
C GLY A 70 14.45 5.40 13.35
N ARG A 71 14.52 4.09 13.54
CA ARG A 71 15.64 3.43 14.23
C ARG A 71 16.91 3.50 13.39
N GLY A 72 17.99 3.98 13.98
CA GLY A 72 19.32 3.90 13.40
C GLY A 72 19.78 2.44 13.28
N ILE A 73 20.72 2.18 12.36
CA ILE A 73 21.22 0.82 12.11
C ILE A 73 21.78 0.12 13.35
N ARG A 74 22.33 0.89 14.30
CA ARG A 74 22.85 0.35 15.57
C ARG A 74 21.72 -0.16 16.47
N GLU A 75 20.60 0.54 16.51
CA GLU A 75 19.43 0.18 17.30
C GLU A 75 18.73 -1.05 16.71
N ILE A 76 18.65 -1.14 15.38
CA ILE A 76 18.08 -2.33 14.70
C ILE A 76 18.92 -3.58 14.98
N ARG A 77 20.25 -3.46 14.98
CA ARG A 77 21.15 -4.59 15.26
C ARG A 77 21.16 -5.07 16.71
N ALA A 78 20.58 -4.30 17.63
CA ALA A 78 20.53 -4.63 19.05
C ALA A 78 19.22 -5.33 19.46
N LEU A 79 18.26 -5.47 18.53
CA LEU A 79 17.02 -6.24 18.69
C LEU A 79 17.27 -7.72 18.38
#